data_AF-A0A1V1RHY2-F1
#
_entry.id   AF-A0A1V1RHY2-F1
#
_cell.length_a   1.000
_cell.length_b   1.000
_cell.length_c   1.000
_cell.angle_alpha   90.00
_cell.angle_beta   90.00
_cell.angle_gamma   90.00
#
_symmetry.space_group_name_H-M   'P 1'
#
loop_
_entity.id
_entity.type
_entity.pdbx_description
1 polymer ?
#
loop_
_entity_poly.entity_id
_entity_poly.type
_entity_poly.pdbx_seq_one_letter_code
_entity_poly.pdbx_strand_id
1 'polypeptide(L)'
;MPDRDGGVDAAMWRAKVEAEVEQAESLLSRAPRLSTPPAFSAVLAVKGLPSDADVAAGRVLSGDDGDAIRKALAALGIEGEPFCAASRPASEADASPDAVARRLRLLAEAVEAEAVLALDDVAAQDVARAFGLEALQPGVPVEVLGRTLLATDDFSAALADEASKRVVWGQLKMLVRD
;
A
#
# COMPACT_ATOMS: atom_id res chain seq x y z
N MET A 1 -38.03 -14.34 6.56
CA MET A 1 -37.69 -13.79 5.23
C MET A 1 -36.23 -14.12 5.01
N PRO A 2 -35.86 -14.97 4.04
CA PRO A 2 -34.48 -15.41 3.91
C PRO A 2 -33.65 -14.35 3.18
N ASP A 3 -32.47 -14.12 3.74
CA ASP A 3 -31.38 -13.26 3.31
C ASP A 3 -30.75 -13.76 2.00
N ARG A 4 -31.38 -13.46 0.84
CA ARG A 4 -30.99 -14.04 -0.47
C ARG A 4 -30.22 -13.10 -1.41
N ASP A 5 -30.08 -11.82 -1.08
CA ASP A 5 -29.47 -10.85 -1.99
C ASP A 5 -28.02 -10.48 -1.62
N GLY A 6 -27.60 -10.62 -0.35
CA GLY A 6 -26.26 -10.15 0.08
C GLY A 6 -25.05 -10.97 -0.40
N GLY A 7 -25.25 -12.24 -0.76
CA GLY A 7 -24.14 -13.15 -1.14
C GLY A 7 -23.68 -13.05 -2.59
N VAL A 8 -24.60 -12.75 -3.51
CA VAL A 8 -24.33 -12.61 -4.95
C VAL A 8 -23.61 -11.29 -5.21
N ASP A 9 -24.03 -10.22 -4.52
CA ASP A 9 -23.41 -8.91 -4.61
C ASP A 9 -21.96 -8.94 -4.11
N ALA A 10 -21.69 -9.54 -2.95
CA ALA A 10 -20.34 -9.62 -2.40
C ALA A 10 -19.37 -10.41 -3.31
N ALA A 11 -19.82 -11.49 -3.95
CA ALA A 11 -18.98 -12.25 -4.88
C ALA A 11 -18.70 -11.48 -6.18
N MET A 12 -19.71 -10.79 -6.71
CA MET A 12 -19.58 -9.93 -7.89
C MET A 12 -18.62 -8.76 -7.62
N TRP A 13 -18.74 -8.10 -6.46
CA TRP A 13 -17.83 -7.01 -6.07
C TRP A 13 -16.39 -7.50 -5.94
N ARG A 14 -16.15 -8.66 -5.31
CA ARG A 14 -14.81 -9.25 -5.26
C ARG A 14 -14.25 -9.53 -6.64
N ALA A 15 -15.05 -10.12 -7.54
CA ALA A 15 -14.62 -10.40 -8.91
C ALA A 15 -14.27 -9.12 -9.68
N LYS A 16 -15.01 -8.02 -9.45
CA LYS A 16 -14.69 -6.71 -10.02
C LYS A 16 -13.34 -6.20 -9.51
N VAL A 17 -13.14 -6.19 -8.19
CA VAL A 17 -11.88 -5.74 -7.57
C VAL A 17 -10.71 -6.57 -8.07
N GLU A 18 -10.85 -7.90 -8.12
CA GLU A 18 -9.82 -8.80 -8.66
C GLU A 18 -9.46 -8.47 -10.12
N ALA A 19 -10.45 -8.20 -10.97
CA ALA A 19 -10.21 -7.82 -12.36
C ALA A 19 -9.53 -6.44 -12.50
N GLU A 20 -9.91 -5.46 -11.68
CA GLU A 20 -9.29 -4.12 -11.65
C GLU A 20 -7.84 -4.19 -11.13
N VAL A 21 -7.60 -5.00 -10.10
CA VAL A 21 -6.25 -5.28 -9.60
C VAL A 21 -5.42 -6.01 -10.66
N GLU A 22 -5.96 -7.03 -11.33
CA GLU A 22 -5.26 -7.73 -12.41
C GLU A 22 -4.89 -6.80 -13.57
N GLN A 23 -5.81 -5.92 -13.96
CA GLN A 23 -5.54 -4.89 -14.97
C GLN A 23 -4.41 -3.96 -14.51
N ALA A 24 -4.39 -3.52 -13.26
CA ALA A 24 -3.32 -2.68 -12.73
C ALA A 24 -1.97 -3.41 -12.69
N GLU A 25 -1.97 -4.67 -12.24
CA GLU A 25 -0.77 -5.51 -12.16
C GLU A 25 -0.20 -5.83 -13.55
N SER A 26 -1.04 -5.90 -14.59
CA SER A 26 -0.59 -6.12 -15.97
C SER A 26 0.34 -5.03 -16.51
N LEU A 27 0.38 -3.85 -15.87
CA LEU A 27 1.25 -2.74 -16.27
C LEU A 27 2.72 -2.98 -15.93
N LEU A 28 3.02 -3.83 -14.94
CA LEU A 28 4.39 -4.15 -14.52
C LEU A 28 4.59 -5.67 -14.52
N SER A 29 5.40 -6.16 -15.44
CA SER A 29 5.79 -7.57 -15.38
C SER A 29 6.67 -7.82 -14.14
N ARG A 30 6.49 -8.97 -13.49
CA ARG A 30 7.40 -9.49 -12.45
C ARG A 30 7.43 -8.68 -11.13
N ALA A 31 6.49 -7.76 -10.91
CA ALA A 31 6.24 -7.26 -9.57
C ALA A 31 5.67 -8.38 -8.68
N PRO A 32 6.05 -8.46 -7.39
CA PRO A 32 5.26 -9.26 -6.45
C PRO A 32 3.83 -8.74 -6.45
N ARG A 33 2.87 -9.67 -6.41
CA ARG A 33 1.47 -9.31 -6.47
C ARG A 33 1.07 -8.54 -5.21
N LEU A 34 0.06 -7.69 -5.36
CA LEU A 34 -0.67 -7.11 -4.25
C LEU A 34 -0.99 -8.19 -3.20
N SER A 35 -0.65 -7.95 -1.94
CA SER A 35 -1.09 -8.84 -0.85
C SER A 35 -2.62 -8.76 -0.75
N THR A 36 -3.31 -9.91 -0.90
CA THR A 36 -4.77 -10.14 -0.89
C THR A 36 -5.63 -8.87 -0.93
N PRO A 37 -6.33 -8.56 -2.03
CA PRO A 37 -7.24 -7.41 -2.03
C PRO A 37 -8.48 -7.74 -1.18
N PRO A 38 -8.71 -7.11 -0.02
CA PRO A 38 -10.07 -7.05 0.49
C PRO A 38 -10.90 -6.25 -0.52
N ALA A 39 -12.22 -6.51 -0.54
CA ALA A 39 -13.12 -5.74 -1.40
C ALA A 39 -13.05 -4.22 -1.12
N PHE A 40 -12.57 -3.83 0.07
CA PHE A 40 -12.29 -2.46 0.50
C PHE A 40 -11.05 -2.48 1.42
N SER A 41 -10.01 -1.71 1.10
CA SER A 41 -8.84 -1.52 1.99
C SER A 41 -8.88 -0.12 2.58
N ALA A 42 -8.71 0.02 3.89
CA ALA A 42 -8.51 1.33 4.50
C ALA A 42 -7.17 1.95 4.08
N VAL A 43 -6.13 1.12 3.90
CA VAL A 43 -4.78 1.57 3.55
C VAL A 43 -4.21 0.79 2.38
N LEU A 44 -3.62 1.47 1.40
CA LEU A 44 -2.69 0.87 0.44
C LEU A 44 -1.26 1.18 0.89
N ALA A 45 -0.56 0.17 1.43
CA ALA A 45 0.85 0.29 1.78
C ALA A 45 1.73 0.11 0.54
N VAL A 46 2.66 1.01 0.31
CA VAL A 46 3.56 1.01 -0.84
C VAL A 46 5.00 0.91 -0.35
N LYS A 47 5.69 -0.15 -0.77
CA LYS A 47 7.11 -0.37 -0.54
C LYS A 47 7.87 -0.08 -1.83
N GLY A 48 9.03 0.56 -1.76
CA GLY A 48 9.83 0.89 -2.93
C GLY A 48 10.26 -0.35 -3.70
N LEU A 49 11.24 -1.07 -3.17
CA LEU A 49 11.72 -2.33 -3.75
C LEU A 49 11.28 -3.53 -2.88
N PRO A 50 10.92 -4.66 -3.50
CA PRO A 50 10.63 -5.86 -2.76
C PRO A 50 11.90 -6.45 -2.15
N SER A 51 11.78 -7.01 -0.96
CA SER A 51 12.86 -7.78 -0.31
C SER A 51 12.98 -9.18 -0.91
N ASP A 52 14.06 -9.90 -0.60
CA ASP A 52 14.22 -11.31 -0.98
C ASP A 52 13.07 -12.19 -0.46
N ALA A 53 12.55 -11.88 0.73
CA ALA A 53 11.39 -12.57 1.30
C ALA A 53 10.11 -12.30 0.48
N ASP A 54 9.93 -11.07 -0.01
CA ASP A 54 8.79 -10.69 -0.85
C ASP A 54 8.85 -11.39 -2.21
N VAL A 55 10.04 -11.44 -2.81
CA VAL A 55 10.28 -12.14 -4.09
C VAL A 55 10.05 -13.63 -3.93
N ALA A 56 10.60 -14.25 -2.89
CA ALA A 56 10.45 -15.68 -2.64
C ALA A 56 8.99 -16.08 -2.36
N ALA A 57 8.24 -15.22 -1.64
CA ALA A 57 6.83 -15.45 -1.34
C ALA A 57 5.88 -15.03 -2.48
N GLY A 58 6.36 -14.31 -3.49
CA GLY A 58 5.56 -13.76 -4.59
C GLY A 58 4.56 -12.68 -4.18
N ARG A 59 4.67 -12.13 -2.96
CA ARG A 59 3.77 -11.12 -2.40
C ARG A 59 4.56 -10.13 -1.53
N VAL A 60 4.14 -8.87 -1.52
CA VAL A 60 4.80 -7.77 -0.78
C VAL A 60 4.53 -7.87 0.73
N LEU A 61 5.46 -7.37 1.55
CA LEU A 61 5.39 -7.36 3.02
C LEU A 61 5.22 -8.78 3.60
N SER A 62 6.05 -9.70 3.12
CA SER A 62 6.10 -11.10 3.54
C SER A 62 7.05 -11.38 4.71
N GLY A 63 7.90 -10.43 5.08
CA GLY A 63 8.86 -10.55 6.18
C GLY A 63 8.43 -9.84 7.47
N ASP A 64 9.43 -9.57 8.31
CA ASP A 64 9.27 -8.90 9.61
C ASP A 64 8.65 -7.50 9.49
N ASP A 65 8.90 -6.81 8.38
CA ASP A 65 8.31 -5.52 8.05
C ASP A 65 6.79 -5.60 7.85
N GLY A 66 6.31 -6.67 7.20
CA GLY A 66 4.88 -6.93 7.07
C GLY A 66 4.18 -7.15 8.41
N ASP A 67 4.84 -7.87 9.34
CA ASP A 67 4.31 -8.07 10.68
C ASP A 67 4.36 -6.80 11.51
N ALA A 68 5.41 -6.00 11.35
CA ALA A 68 5.54 -4.72 12.03
C ALA A 68 4.48 -3.72 11.59
N ILE A 69 4.22 -3.59 10.28
CA ILE A 69 3.22 -2.63 9.80
C ILE A 69 1.80 -3.06 10.15
N ARG A 70 1.49 -4.38 10.13
CA ARG A 70 0.22 -4.92 10.66
C ARG A 70 0.00 -4.50 12.10
N LYS A 71 1.00 -4.68 12.96
CA LYS A 71 0.93 -4.29 14.38
C LYS A 71 0.81 -2.78 14.55
N ALA A 72 1.52 -1.99 13.75
CA ALA A 72 1.47 -0.54 13.79
C ALA A 72 0.08 -0.01 13.43
N LEU A 73 -0.52 -0.49 12.33
CA LEU A 73 -1.87 -0.09 11.91
C LEU A 73 -2.92 -0.53 12.94
N ALA A 74 -2.83 -1.75 13.46
CA ALA A 74 -3.71 -2.21 14.54
C ALA A 74 -3.63 -1.30 15.79
N ALA A 75 -2.42 -0.84 16.15
CA ALA A 75 -2.22 0.08 17.27
C ALA A 75 -2.79 1.49 17.00
N LEU A 76 -3.05 1.86 15.75
CA LEU A 76 -3.74 3.09 15.36
C LEU A 76 -5.28 2.92 15.31
N GLY A 77 -5.81 1.75 15.68
CA GLY A 77 -7.25 1.46 15.60
C GLY A 77 -7.72 1.07 14.20
N ILE A 78 -6.79 0.84 13.27
CA ILE A 78 -7.06 0.34 11.92
C ILE A 78 -7.07 -1.19 12.01
N GLU A 79 -8.25 -1.78 12.24
CA GLU A 79 -8.44 -3.22 12.56
C GLU A 79 -8.81 -4.09 11.34
N GLY A 80 -8.64 -5.42 11.45
CA GLY A 80 -9.07 -6.42 10.44
C GLY A 80 -7.96 -6.85 9.46
N GLU A 81 -8.30 -7.01 8.18
CA GLU A 81 -7.35 -6.95 7.05
C GLU A 81 -7.40 -5.54 6.45
N PRO A 82 -6.88 -4.52 7.14
CA PRO A 82 -7.20 -3.14 6.78
C PRO A 82 -6.37 -2.62 5.61
N PHE A 83 -5.43 -3.42 5.10
CA PHE A 83 -4.52 -2.94 4.09
C PHE A 83 -4.10 -4.02 3.10
N CYS A 84 -3.79 -3.54 1.90
CA CYS A 84 -3.09 -4.28 0.87
C CYS A 84 -1.73 -3.62 0.61
N ALA A 85 -0.77 -4.39 0.10
CA ALA A 85 0.61 -3.95 -0.08
C ALA A 85 1.06 -4.09 -1.53
N ALA A 86 1.67 -3.03 -2.07
CA ALA A 86 2.26 -3.01 -3.41
C ALA A 86 3.74 -2.61 -3.36
N SER A 87 4.52 -3.07 -4.35
CA SER A 87 5.89 -2.62 -4.56
C SER A 87 6.20 -2.44 -6.04
N ARG A 88 7.40 -1.92 -6.36
CA ARG A 88 7.99 -2.08 -7.69
C ARG A 88 8.33 -3.56 -7.97
N PRO A 89 8.60 -3.92 -9.24
CA PRO A 89 9.39 -5.09 -9.60
C PRO A 89 10.77 -5.09 -8.93
N ALA A 90 11.33 -6.27 -8.73
CA ALA A 90 12.69 -6.42 -8.18
C ALA A 90 13.78 -5.82 -9.10
N SER A 91 13.49 -5.66 -10.39
CA SER A 91 14.38 -5.07 -11.39
C SER A 91 13.87 -3.70 -11.83
N GLU A 92 14.67 -2.65 -11.65
CA GLU A 92 14.32 -1.29 -12.10
C GLU A 92 14.16 -1.19 -13.63
N ALA A 93 14.85 -2.04 -14.39
CA ALA A 93 14.73 -2.07 -15.85
C ALA A 93 13.32 -2.47 -16.32
N ASP A 94 12.54 -3.12 -15.45
CA ASP A 94 11.18 -3.58 -15.74
C ASP A 94 10.12 -2.54 -15.30
N ALA A 95 10.52 -1.36 -14.82
CA ALA A 95 9.64 -0.39 -14.16
C ALA A 95 9.83 1.05 -14.67
N SER A 96 9.15 1.39 -15.77
CA SER A 96 8.99 2.80 -16.15
C SER A 96 8.34 3.58 -15.00
N PRO A 97 8.85 4.77 -14.61
CA PRO A 97 8.24 5.58 -13.57
C PRO A 97 6.77 5.90 -13.81
N ASP A 98 6.37 6.10 -15.06
CA ASP A 98 4.98 6.37 -15.44
C ASP A 98 4.10 5.12 -15.32
N ALA A 99 4.66 3.94 -15.64
CA ALA A 99 3.95 2.67 -15.48
C ALA A 99 3.74 2.34 -14.00
N VAL A 100 4.74 2.60 -13.15
CA VAL A 100 4.64 2.45 -11.69
C VAL A 100 3.57 3.39 -11.13
N ALA A 101 3.66 4.69 -11.46
CA ALA A 101 2.69 5.68 -11.02
C ALA A 101 1.26 5.33 -11.45
N ARG A 102 1.08 4.92 -12.71
CA ARG A 102 -0.23 4.48 -13.22
C ARG A 102 -0.74 3.23 -12.50
N ARG A 103 0.12 2.23 -12.26
CA ARG A 103 -0.25 1.03 -11.49
C ARG A 103 -0.71 1.40 -10.08
N LEU A 104 0.05 2.22 -9.35
CA LEU A 104 -0.31 2.63 -8.00
C LEU A 104 -1.63 3.38 -7.96
N ARG A 105 -1.88 4.29 -8.91
CA ARG A 105 -3.16 4.99 -9.01
C ARG A 105 -4.31 4.01 -9.24
N LEU A 106 -4.17 3.06 -10.18
CA LEU A 106 -5.21 2.06 -10.44
C LEU A 106 -5.45 1.13 -9.24
N LEU A 107 -4.40 0.69 -8.56
CA LEU A 107 -4.53 -0.12 -7.35
C LEU A 107 -5.27 0.63 -6.25
N ALA A 108 -4.94 1.90 -6.02
CA ALA A 108 -5.62 2.73 -5.01
C ALA A 108 -7.11 2.89 -5.31
N GLU A 109 -7.51 3.02 -6.58
CA GLU A 109 -8.94 3.08 -6.93
C GLU A 109 -9.60 1.70 -6.88
N ALA A 110 -8.92 0.63 -7.31
CA ALA A 110 -9.46 -0.73 -7.32
C ALA A 110 -9.80 -1.26 -5.92
N VAL A 111 -8.98 -0.92 -4.93
CA VAL A 111 -9.19 -1.32 -3.52
C VAL A 111 -9.89 -0.25 -2.70
N GLU A 112 -10.32 0.84 -3.35
CA GLU A 112 -10.95 2.00 -2.73
C GLU A 112 -10.17 2.55 -1.52
N ALA A 113 -8.86 2.70 -1.68
CA ALA A 113 -7.97 3.10 -0.60
C ALA A 113 -8.33 4.50 -0.05
N GLU A 114 -8.70 4.54 1.24
CA GLU A 114 -8.90 5.78 2.01
C GLU A 114 -7.57 6.46 2.33
N ALA A 115 -6.49 5.69 2.47
CA ALA A 115 -5.15 6.21 2.59
C ALA A 115 -4.12 5.44 1.76
N VAL A 116 -3.08 6.13 1.30
CA VAL A 116 -1.91 5.53 0.65
C VAL A 116 -0.68 5.85 1.48
N LEU A 117 -0.02 4.80 1.97
CA LEU A 117 1.12 4.89 2.88
C LEU A 117 2.40 4.46 2.15
N ALA A 118 3.28 5.40 1.85
CA ALA A 118 4.62 5.11 1.34
C ALA A 118 5.60 4.79 2.48
N LEU A 119 6.25 3.63 2.42
CA LEU A 119 7.08 3.09 3.51
C LEU A 119 8.57 3.44 3.40
N ASP A 120 8.98 4.10 2.32
CA ASP A 120 10.35 4.53 2.07
C ASP A 120 10.39 5.64 1.00
N ASP A 121 11.57 6.23 0.79
CA ASP A 121 11.78 7.34 -0.15
C ASP A 121 11.40 6.99 -1.60
N VAL A 122 11.62 5.74 -2.03
CA VAL A 122 11.31 5.30 -3.39
C VAL A 122 9.79 5.22 -3.56
N ALA A 123 9.10 4.62 -2.60
CA ALA A 123 7.64 4.60 -2.56
C ALA A 123 7.06 6.03 -2.48
N ALA A 124 7.68 6.93 -1.70
CA ALA A 124 7.21 8.31 -1.57
C ALA A 124 7.26 9.06 -2.91
N GLN A 125 8.33 8.86 -3.68
CA GLN A 125 8.46 9.42 -5.04
C GLN A 125 7.42 8.85 -6.00
N ASP A 126 7.16 7.55 -5.93
CA ASP A 126 6.18 6.90 -6.81
C ASP A 126 4.75 7.31 -6.48
N VAL A 127 4.41 7.41 -5.19
CA VAL A 127 3.10 7.92 -4.74
C VAL A 127 2.95 9.39 -5.12
N ALA A 128 3.97 10.23 -4.90
CA ALA A 128 3.93 11.62 -5.33
C ALA A 128 3.65 11.73 -6.84
N ARG A 129 4.36 10.96 -7.67
CA ARG A 129 4.12 10.92 -9.12
C ARG A 129 2.72 10.41 -9.47
N ALA A 130 2.24 9.34 -8.82
CA ALA A 130 0.92 8.76 -9.06
C ALA A 130 -0.21 9.76 -8.83
N PHE A 131 -0.05 10.67 -7.86
CA PHE A 131 -1.06 11.63 -7.46
C PHE A 131 -0.74 13.08 -7.89
N GLY A 132 0.29 13.29 -8.71
CA GLY A 132 0.62 14.60 -9.29
C GLY A 132 1.18 15.60 -8.29
N LEU A 133 1.83 15.12 -7.22
CA LEU A 133 2.53 15.95 -6.24
C LEU A 133 3.98 16.19 -6.66
N GLU A 134 4.53 17.33 -6.27
CA GLU A 134 5.97 17.61 -6.42
C GLU A 134 6.83 16.68 -5.55
N ALA A 135 6.41 16.49 -4.29
CA ALA A 135 7.03 15.58 -3.35
C ALA A 135 6.03 15.18 -2.25
N LEU A 136 6.26 14.01 -1.65
CA LEU A 136 5.55 13.56 -0.46
C LEU A 136 6.56 13.46 0.68
N GLN A 137 6.47 14.37 1.67
CA GLN A 137 7.43 14.42 2.77
C GLN A 137 7.06 13.45 3.90
N PRO A 138 8.04 12.75 4.50
CA PRO A 138 7.81 11.88 5.64
C PRO A 138 7.10 12.58 6.80
N GLY A 139 6.04 11.96 7.33
CA GLY A 139 5.26 12.49 8.46
C GLY A 139 4.35 13.69 8.15
N VAL A 140 4.27 14.13 6.89
CA VAL A 140 3.39 15.23 6.49
C VAL A 140 2.25 14.68 5.63
N PRO A 141 1.04 14.51 6.19
CA PRO A 141 -0.10 14.01 5.42
C PRO A 141 -0.55 15.03 4.37
N VAL A 142 -0.91 14.54 3.19
CA VAL A 142 -1.43 15.35 2.07
C VAL A 142 -2.77 14.77 1.62
N GLU A 143 -3.80 15.62 1.60
CA GLU A 143 -5.13 15.24 1.13
C GLU A 143 -5.25 15.38 -0.39
N VAL A 144 -5.61 14.30 -1.08
CA VAL A 144 -5.82 14.29 -2.53
C VAL A 144 -7.11 13.56 -2.84
N LEU A 145 -8.09 14.21 -3.46
CA LEU A 145 -9.36 13.57 -3.86
C LEU A 145 -10.10 12.87 -2.70
N GLY A 146 -9.98 13.39 -1.47
CA GLY A 146 -10.64 12.82 -0.28
C GLY A 146 -9.94 11.61 0.34
N ARG A 147 -8.70 11.32 -0.06
CA ARG A 147 -7.82 10.33 0.59
C ARG A 147 -6.56 10.96 1.14
N THR A 148 -6.04 10.37 2.21
CA THR A 148 -4.79 10.79 2.84
C THR A 148 -3.59 10.08 2.20
N LEU A 149 -2.62 10.85 1.73
CA LEU A 149 -1.31 10.33 1.32
C LEU A 149 -0.30 10.63 2.42
N LEU A 150 0.46 9.62 2.85
CA LEU A 150 1.47 9.76 3.89
C LEU A 150 2.74 8.99 3.50
N ALA A 151 3.90 9.59 3.71
CA ALA A 151 5.18 8.89 3.65
C ALA A 151 5.76 8.72 5.06
N THR A 152 6.59 7.70 5.23
CA THR A 152 7.52 7.55 6.35
C THR A 152 8.96 7.63 5.83
N ASP A 153 9.91 7.79 6.75
CA ASP A 153 11.29 7.38 6.47
C ASP A 153 11.32 5.85 6.22
N ASP A 154 12.49 5.29 5.89
CA ASP A 154 12.65 3.86 5.61
C ASP A 154 12.15 2.99 6.77
N PHE A 155 10.93 2.46 6.61
CA PHE A 155 10.22 1.70 7.62
C PHE A 155 10.95 0.40 7.96
N SER A 156 11.47 -0.30 6.95
CA SER A 156 12.12 -1.58 7.13
C SER A 156 13.47 -1.41 7.83
N ALA A 157 14.29 -0.45 7.38
CA ALA A 157 15.56 -0.13 8.01
C ALA A 157 15.38 0.36 9.45
N ALA A 158 14.33 1.13 9.72
CA ALA A 158 14.04 1.63 11.06
C ALA A 158 13.87 0.50 12.07
N LEU A 159 13.36 -0.69 11.69
CA LEU A 159 13.12 -1.80 12.62
C LEU A 159 14.38 -2.28 13.36
N ALA A 160 15.57 -2.01 12.82
CA ALA A 160 16.84 -2.39 13.44
C ALA A 160 17.29 -1.45 14.58
N ASP A 161 16.71 -0.25 14.69
CA ASP A 161 17.12 0.78 15.65
C ASP A 161 15.93 1.43 16.38
N GLU A 162 15.99 1.46 17.71
CA GLU A 162 14.91 1.98 18.55
C GLU A 162 14.67 3.48 18.39
N ALA A 163 15.69 4.28 18.07
CA ALA A 163 15.49 5.71 17.83
C ALA A 163 14.71 5.92 16.51
N SER A 164 15.13 5.23 15.46
CA SER A 164 14.50 5.25 14.14
C SER A 164 13.05 4.75 14.19
N LYS A 165 12.78 3.65 14.92
CA LYS A 165 11.40 3.17 15.16
C LYS A 165 10.50 4.24 15.77
N ARG A 166 10.99 5.03 16.72
CA ARG A 166 10.19 6.09 17.36
C ARG A 166 9.89 7.23 16.42
N VAL A 167 10.82 7.58 15.53
CA VAL A 167 10.62 8.59 14.48
C VAL A 167 9.54 8.12 13.51
N VAL A 168 9.70 6.92 12.94
CA VAL A 168 8.74 6.33 12.00
C VAL A 168 7.37 6.12 12.66
N TRP A 169 7.32 5.70 13.93
CA TRP A 169 6.07 5.62 14.68
C TRP A 169 5.40 6.99 14.85
N GLY A 170 6.19 8.04 15.08
CA GLY A 170 5.72 9.42 15.09
C GLY A 170 5.05 9.82 13.76
N GLN A 171 5.65 9.44 12.64
CA GLN A 171 5.14 9.69 11.30
C GLN A 171 3.85 8.91 11.04
N LEU A 172 3.80 7.61 11.37
CA LEU A 172 2.61 6.77 11.17
C LEU A 172 1.37 7.27 11.91
N LYS A 173 1.53 7.83 13.11
CA LYS A 173 0.41 8.41 13.87
C LYS A 173 -0.28 9.56 13.13
N MET A 174 0.38 10.18 12.15
CA MET A 174 -0.23 11.23 11.34
C MET A 174 -1.31 10.71 10.37
N LEU A 175 -1.45 9.39 10.24
CA LEU A 175 -2.46 8.74 9.39
C LEU A 175 -3.90 8.86 9.94
N VAL A 176 -4.06 8.94 11.26
CA VAL A 176 -5.38 8.82 11.94
C VAL A 176 -5.73 10.04 12.79
N ARG A 177 -5.27 11.24 12.42
CA ARG A 177 -5.34 12.44 13.29
C ARG A 177 -6.70 12.59 14.00
N ASP A 178 -6.61 12.82 15.32
CA ASP A 178 -7.71 13.07 16.27
C ASP A 178 -8.71 14.14 15.83
#